data_AF-A0A914NY32-F1
#
_entry.id   AF-A0A914NY32-F1
#
_cell.length_a   1.000
_cell.length_b   1.000
_cell.length_c   1.000
_cell.angle_alpha   90.00
_cell.angle_beta   90.00
_cell.angle_gamma   90.00
#
_symmetry.space_group_name_H-M   'P 1'
#
loop_
_entity.id
_entity.type
_entity.pdbx_description
1 polymer ?
#
loop_
_entity_poly.entity_id
_entity_poly.type
_entity_poly.pdbx_seq_one_letter_code
_entity_poly.pdbx_strand_id
1 'polypeptide(L)' 'MTPKFNKLADEFVDPIYVGIDVDEHVMPTFVFFKDGKKLTVIEGNNYEELRKTIESNK' A
#
# COMPACT_ATOMS: atom_id res chain seq x y z
N MET A 1 -9.02 8.25 -2.05
CA MET A 1 -7.82 7.42 -2.31
C MET A 1 -8.17 5.99 -2.72
N THR A 2 -9.27 5.46 -2.20
CA THR A 2 -9.90 4.17 -2.55
C THR A 2 -9.90 3.79 -4.05
N PRO A 3 -10.27 4.68 -5.01
CA PRO A 3 -10.32 4.27 -6.42
C PRO A 3 -8.94 4.01 -7.06
N LYS A 4 -7.88 4.66 -6.57
CA LYS A 4 -6.52 4.44 -7.07
C LYS A 4 -5.92 3.15 -6.51
N PHE A 5 -6.24 2.84 -5.25
CA PHE A 5 -5.83 1.61 -4.60
C PHE A 5 -6.50 0.38 -5.23
N ASN A 6 -7.79 0.47 -5.56
CA ASN A 6 -8.49 -0.60 -6.27
C ASN A 6 -7.90 -0.87 -7.66
N LYS A 7 -7.51 0.18 -8.40
CA LYS A 7 -6.81 0.02 -9.68
C LYS A 7 -5.44 -0.66 -9.52
N LEU A 8 -4.71 -0.37 -8.45
CA LEU A 8 -3.46 -1.09 -8.14
C LEU A 8 -3.73 -2.55 -7.81
N ALA A 9 -4.82 -2.85 -7.09
CA ALA A 9 -5.21 -4.24 -6.81
C ALA A 9 -5.65 -5.01 -8.07
N ASP A 10 -6.27 -4.33 -9.05
CA ASP A 10 -6.56 -4.92 -10.36
C ASP A 10 -5.28 -5.12 -11.20
N GLU A 11 -4.31 -4.20 -11.14
CA GLU A 11 -3.04 -4.30 -11.89
C GLU A 11 -2.06 -5.33 -11.28
N PHE A 12 -2.10 -5.53 -9.96
CA PHE A 12 -1.18 -6.40 -9.23
C PHE A 12 -1.99 -7.39 -8.38
N VAL A 13 -2.23 -8.58 -8.93
CA VAL A 13 -3.06 -9.62 -8.30
C VAL A 13 -2.29 -10.44 -7.24
N ASP A 14 -0.96 -10.42 -7.29
CA ASP A 14 -0.09 -11.18 -6.36
C ASP A 14 -0.10 -10.69 -4.91
N PRO A 15 -0.03 -9.37 -4.60
CA PRO A 15 -0.05 -8.89 -3.22
C PRO A 15 -1.45 -8.93 -2.58
N ILE A 16 -1.48 -9.19 -1.27
CA ILE A 16 -2.71 -9.11 -0.46
C ILE A 16 -2.91 -7.66 0.00
N TYR A 17 -4.09 -7.10 -0.27
CA TYR A 17 -4.46 -5.75 0.13
C TYR A 17 -5.36 -5.78 1.36
N VAL A 18 -4.93 -5.14 2.45
CA VAL A 18 -5.69 -5.05 3.70
C VAL A 18 -5.92 -3.58 4.04
N GLY A 19 -7.20 -3.21 4.21
CA GLY A 19 -7.60 -1.93 4.76
C GLY A 19 -7.90 -2.07 6.25
N ILE A 20 -7.24 -1.26 7.08
CA ILE A 20 -7.51 -1.18 8.52
C ILE A 20 -8.06 0.21 8.78
N ASP A 21 -9.28 0.28 9.33
CA ASP A 21 -9.88 1.53 9.77
C ASP A 21 -9.34 1.87 11.16
N VAL A 22 -8.78 3.06 11.31
CA VAL A 22 -8.16 3.54 12.57
C VAL A 22 -8.64 4.97 12.82
N ASP A 23 -9.46 5.16 13.85
CA ASP A 23 -10.10 6.45 14.20
C ASP A 23 -9.11 7.60 14.44
N GLU A 24 -7.90 7.30 14.91
CA GLU A 24 -6.88 8.29 15.21
C GLU A 24 -5.55 7.80 14.67
N HIS A 25 -5.07 8.36 13.56
CA HIS A 25 -3.66 8.58 13.19
C HIS A 25 -3.61 9.23 11.79
N VAL A 26 -2.47 9.82 11.41
CA VAL A 26 -2.24 10.60 10.18
C VAL A 26 -2.67 9.78 8.95
N MET A 27 -3.89 10.02 8.47
CA MET A 27 -4.44 9.28 7.33
C MET A 27 -3.98 9.92 6.01
N PRO A 28 -3.59 9.11 5.00
CA PRO A 28 -3.43 7.66 5.01
C PRO A 28 -1.97 7.22 5.12
N THR A 29 -1.76 6.06 5.75
CA THR A 29 -0.44 5.40 5.82
C THR A 29 -0.54 4.01 5.24
N PHE A 30 0.39 3.67 4.34
CA PHE A 30 0.50 2.37 3.70
C PHE A 30 1.71 1.63 4.26
N VAL A 31 1.51 0.39 4.67
CA VAL A 31 2.59 -0.46 5.20
C VAL A 31 2.75 -1.67 4.29
N PHE A 32 3.99 -1.94 3.89
CA PHE A 32 4.33 -3.07 3.03
C PHE A 32 4.99 -4.17 3.84
N PHE A 33 4.50 -5.40 3.63
CA PHE A 33 5.07 -6.61 4.22
C PHE A 33 5.39 -7.62 3.11
N LYS A 34 6.55 -8.27 3.20
CA LYS A 34 6.95 -9.40 2.34
C LYS A 34 7.69 -10.43 3.19
N ASP A 35 7.36 -11.71 3.02
CA ASP A 35 7.94 -12.83 3.78
C ASP A 35 7.90 -12.64 5.31
N GLY A 36 6.80 -12.06 5.83
CA GLY A 36 6.61 -11.80 7.26
C GLY A 36 7.46 -10.66 7.83
N LYS A 37 8.22 -9.93 6.99
CA LYS A 37 9.00 -8.76 7.39
C LYS A 37 8.36 -7.47 6.85
N LYS A 38 8.38 -6.44 7.69
CA LYS A 38 8.01 -5.08 7.31
C LYS A 38 9.08 -4.53 6.38
N LEU A 39 8.71 -4.22 5.14
CA LEU A 39 9.60 -3.65 4.13
C LEU A 39 9.69 -2.14 4.26
N THR A 40 8.55 -1.46 4.20
CA THR A 40 8.50 0.00 4.22
C THR A 40 7.16 0.54 4.71
N VAL A 41 7.16 1.83 5.06
CA VAL A 41 5.98 2.61 5.41
C VAL A 41 5.97 3.83 4.51
N ILE A 42 4.85 4.05 3.83
CA ILE A 42 4.60 5.25 3.03
C ILE A 42 3.50 6.02 3.74
N GLU A 43 3.83 7.19 4.27
CA GLU A 43 2.88 8.09 4.92
C GLU A 43 2.39 9.12 3.89
N GLY A 44 1.09 9.32 3.80
CA GLY A 44 0.46 10.27 2.88
C GLY A 44 -0.02 9.68 1.55
N ASN A 45 -0.60 10.55 0.71
CA ASN A 45 -1.20 10.21 -0.59
C ASN A 45 -0.16 10.06 -1.72
N ASN A 46 0.96 9.37 -1.49
CA ASN A 46 2.01 9.27 -2.50
C ASN A 46 1.82 8.04 -3.42
N TYR A 47 0.99 8.20 -4.44
CA TYR A 47 0.65 7.13 -5.38
C TYR A 47 1.84 6.60 -6.20
N GLU A 48 2.77 7.48 -6.59
CA GLU A 48 3.95 7.08 -7.37
C GLU A 48 4.92 6.23 -6.56
N GLU A 49 5.12 6.58 -5.29
CA GLU A 49 5.99 5.83 -4.38
C GLU A 49 5.39 4.47 -4.03
N LEU A 50 4.07 4.41 -3.87
CA LEU A 50 3.29 3.16 -3.74
C LEU A 50 3.53 2.23 -4.94
N ARG A 51 3.37 2.75 -6.17
CA ARG A 51 3.56 1.97 -7.40
C ARG A 51 5.00 1.48 -7.53
N LYS A 52 5.99 2.36 -7.35
CA LYS A 52 7.41 2.00 -7.40
C LYS A 52 7.78 0.93 -6.36
N THR A 53 7.20 1.02 -5.16
CA THR A 53 7.45 0.04 -4.09
C THR A 53 6.89 -1.33 -4.45
N ILE A 54 5.69 -1.40 -5.03
CA ILE A 54 5.09 -2.65 -5.52
C ILE A 54 5.94 -3.24 -6.66
N GLU A 55 6.34 -2.42 -7.64
CA GLU A 55 7.17 -2.87 -8.77
C GLU A 55 8.55 -3.35 -8.32
N SER A 56 9.18 -2.67 -7.36
CA SER A 56 10.50 -3.05 -6.83
C SER A 56 10.47 -4.30 -5.96
N ASN A 57 9.29 -4.69 -5.45
CA ASN A 57 9.13 -5.81 -4.53
C ASN A 57 8.22 -6.93 -5.08
N LYS A 58 8.02 -7.01 -6.41
CA LYS A 58 7.52 -8.25 -7.03
C LYS A 58 8.36 -9.46 -6.65
#